data_AF-A0A8C5PJR0-F1
#
_entry.id   AF-A0A8C5PJR0-F1
#
_cell.length_a   1.000
_cell.length_b   1.000
_cell.length_c   1.000
_cell.angle_alpha   90.00
_cell.angle_beta   90.00
_cell.angle_gamma   90.00
#
_symmetry.space_group_name_H-M   'P 1'
#
loop_
_entity.id
_entity.type
_entity.pdbx_description
1 polymer ?
#
loop_
_entity_poly.entity_id
_entity_poly.type
_entity_poly.pdbx_seq_one_letter_code
_entity_poly.pdbx_strand_id
1 'polypeptide(L)'
;MYMGLWSRCWDGSRPHLTNCSRRLSLEPAIGIPMTHETMSESTLPIEPQIFTRKSLKLVSWNVEGLNSPIKRKKVLQYLKKLDPDIIFLQETHWTSPNQSLRAPWIGFQTSSVHTQKSRGTTILLHKRLPYSDLLEINDPEGRYTFLALTVGQEPLQLLNIYAPNSPNLTFFKSLLPLLHLHDSSHRIVGGDFNEVPDPILDRAPSRTMARGRAQHTGPTFLRSHFDLDDVWRSHHPTGRDFTFYSDPHKSFSRLDLFLVSS
;
A
#
# COMPACT_ATOMS: atom_id res chain seq x y z
N MET A 1 8.85 13.22 -6.42
CA MET A 1 8.38 11.84 -6.70
C MET A 1 7.06 11.87 -7.47
N TYR A 2 6.95 11.25 -8.65
CA TYR A 2 5.62 10.90 -9.18
C TYR A 2 5.17 9.59 -8.49
N MET A 3 3.93 9.50 -8.00
CA MET A 3 3.37 8.26 -7.47
C MET A 3 2.35 7.71 -8.45
N GLY A 4 2.63 6.57 -9.09
CA GLY A 4 1.65 5.82 -9.89
C GLY A 4 1.01 4.74 -9.03
N LEU A 5 -0.27 4.90 -8.72
CA LEU A 5 -1.05 4.02 -7.85
C LEU A 5 -2.07 3.25 -8.69
N TRP A 6 -2.20 1.96 -8.39
CA TRP A 6 -3.09 1.05 -9.09
C TRP A 6 -3.99 0.36 -8.07
N SER A 7 -5.30 0.53 -8.22
CA SER A 7 -6.36 -0.17 -7.49
C SER A 7 -7.21 -1.02 -8.46
N ARG A 8 -7.80 -2.11 -7.97
CA ARG A 8 -8.59 -3.06 -8.78
C ARG A 8 -9.91 -2.41 -9.20
N CYS A 9 -10.35 -2.65 -10.43
CA CYS A 9 -11.63 -2.27 -10.99
C CYS A 9 -12.28 -3.49 -11.66
N TRP A 10 -13.59 -3.67 -11.50
CA TRP A 10 -14.32 -4.87 -11.96
C TRP A 10 -15.29 -4.54 -13.09
N ASP A 11 -15.12 -5.12 -14.29
CA ASP A 11 -15.99 -4.87 -15.47
C ASP A 11 -16.91 -6.04 -15.86
N GLY A 12 -17.01 -7.07 -15.02
CA GLY A 12 -17.93 -8.19 -15.26
C GLY A 12 -17.34 -9.38 -16.01
N SER A 13 -16.05 -9.38 -16.38
CA SER A 13 -15.42 -10.61 -16.89
C SER A 13 -13.96 -10.81 -16.49
N ARG A 14 -13.21 -9.75 -16.15
CA ARG A 14 -11.88 -9.83 -15.51
C ARG A 14 -11.62 -8.60 -14.63
N PRO A 15 -10.82 -8.72 -13.55
CA PRO A 15 -10.33 -7.56 -12.83
C PRO A 15 -9.28 -6.80 -13.68
N HIS A 16 -9.51 -5.51 -13.89
CA HIS A 16 -8.53 -4.57 -14.47
C HIS A 16 -8.02 -3.62 -13.36
N LEU A 17 -6.90 -2.92 -13.56
CA LEU A 17 -6.44 -1.89 -12.61
C LEU A 17 -6.53 -0.53 -13.30
N THR A 18 -7.07 0.49 -12.63
CA THR A 18 -6.98 1.89 -13.11
C THR A 18 -5.70 2.55 -12.63
N ASN A 19 -5.03 3.27 -13.54
CA ASN A 19 -3.82 4.03 -13.26
C ASN A 19 -4.17 5.40 -12.66
N CYS A 20 -3.54 5.78 -11.56
CA CYS A 20 -3.72 7.08 -10.92
C CYS A 20 -2.35 7.70 -10.58
N SER A 21 -1.97 8.85 -11.16
CA SER A 21 -0.60 9.39 -11.00
C SER A 21 -0.51 10.84 -10.52
N ARG A 22 0.03 11.08 -9.30
CA ARG A 22 0.28 12.45 -8.74
C ARG A 22 1.75 12.85 -8.91
N ARG A 23 2.02 14.13 -9.21
CA ARG A 23 3.38 14.74 -9.25
C ARG A 23 3.70 15.36 -7.90
N LEU A 24 4.70 14.85 -7.19
CA LEU A 24 5.40 15.58 -6.13
C LEU A 24 6.75 16.05 -6.70
N SER A 25 7.09 17.32 -6.56
CA SER A 25 8.35 17.90 -7.04
C SER A 25 9.45 17.76 -5.98
N LEU A 26 10.58 17.16 -6.36
CA LEU A 26 11.86 17.26 -5.64
C LEU A 26 12.95 17.53 -6.69
N GLU A 27 13.82 18.49 -6.38
CA GLU A 27 15.00 18.85 -7.15
C GLU A 27 16.06 17.73 -7.05
N PRO A 28 16.90 17.53 -8.08
CA PRO A 28 17.98 16.54 -8.02
C PRO A 28 19.10 17.02 -7.10
N ALA A 29 19.45 16.21 -6.10
CA ALA A 29 20.67 16.42 -5.32
C ALA A 29 21.89 16.08 -6.18
N ILE A 30 22.63 17.12 -6.59
CA ILE A 30 24.01 17.00 -7.08
C ILE A 30 24.92 17.30 -5.88
N GLY A 31 25.80 16.37 -5.54
CA GLY A 31 26.81 16.60 -4.51
C GLY A 31 27.79 15.44 -4.38
N ILE A 32 28.91 15.52 -5.11
CA ILE A 32 30.13 14.75 -4.84
C ILE A 32 31.14 15.74 -4.24
N PRO A 33 31.91 15.33 -3.22
CA PRO A 33 33.33 15.63 -3.28
C PRO A 33 34.17 14.35 -3.14
N MET A 34 35.23 14.31 -3.96
CA MET A 34 36.31 13.34 -3.91
C MET A 34 37.22 13.61 -2.71
N THR A 35 37.65 12.56 -2.02
CA THR A 35 38.96 12.51 -1.36
C THR A 35 39.58 11.13 -1.55
N HIS A 36 40.85 11.14 -1.95
CA HIS A 36 41.71 9.98 -2.17
C HIS A 36 42.06 9.26 -0.88
N GLU A 37 42.12 7.91 -0.91
CA GLU A 37 43.20 7.12 -0.30
C GLU A 37 43.13 5.63 -0.70
N THR A 38 44.25 4.92 -0.54
CA THR A 38 44.76 3.79 -1.34
C THR A 38 44.49 2.36 -0.83
N MET A 39 44.25 1.45 -1.80
CA MET A 39 44.54 -0.01 -1.93
C MET A 39 44.38 -0.99 -0.73
N SER A 40 43.44 -1.94 -0.83
CA SER A 40 43.68 -3.37 -1.19
C SER A 40 42.44 -4.25 -0.92
N GLU A 41 42.44 -5.44 -1.53
CA GLU A 41 41.46 -6.54 -1.44
C GLU A 41 40.44 -6.64 -2.59
N SER A 42 40.62 -7.68 -3.39
CA SER A 42 39.83 -8.06 -4.56
C SER A 42 38.43 -8.52 -4.15
N THR A 43 37.54 -7.56 -3.96
CA THR A 43 36.11 -7.77 -4.16
C THR A 43 35.76 -7.03 -5.44
N LEU A 44 35.20 -7.76 -6.43
CA LEU A 44 34.59 -7.10 -7.57
C LEU A 44 33.58 -6.08 -7.02
N PRO A 45 33.68 -4.79 -7.36
CA PRO A 45 32.76 -3.80 -6.84
C PRO A 45 31.35 -4.25 -7.23
N ILE A 46 30.50 -4.46 -6.21
CA ILE A 46 29.07 -4.64 -6.42
C ILE A 46 28.63 -3.34 -7.09
N GLU A 47 28.42 -3.41 -8.39
CA GLU A 47 28.01 -2.26 -9.18
C GLU A 47 26.76 -1.68 -8.51
N PRO A 48 26.79 -0.42 -8.03
CA PRO A 48 25.65 0.14 -7.34
C PRO A 48 24.49 0.10 -8.34
N GLN A 49 23.42 -0.61 -7.96
CA GLN A 49 22.19 -0.65 -8.75
C GLN A 49 21.65 0.77 -8.79
N ILE A 50 22.00 1.54 -9.83
CA ILE A 50 21.57 2.92 -9.99
C ILE A 50 20.05 2.90 -10.07
N PHE A 51 19.39 3.42 -9.05
CA PHE A 51 17.95 3.60 -9.07
C PHE A 51 17.62 4.77 -10.00
N THR A 52 17.29 4.44 -11.25
CA THR A 52 17.05 5.43 -12.32
C THR A 52 15.61 5.97 -12.37
N ARG A 53 14.71 5.48 -11.50
CA ARG A 53 13.30 5.87 -11.50
C ARG A 53 13.07 7.18 -10.74
N LYS A 54 12.45 8.16 -11.40
CA LYS A 54 11.98 9.42 -10.78
C LYS A 54 10.68 9.26 -9.96
N SER A 55 10.11 8.05 -9.94
CA SER A 55 8.75 7.78 -9.45
C SER A 55 8.67 6.39 -8.80
N LEU A 56 7.97 6.29 -7.67
CA LEU A 56 7.64 5.01 -7.07
C LEU A 56 6.31 4.51 -7.64
N LYS A 57 6.28 3.22 -8.00
CA LYS A 57 5.06 2.52 -8.41
C LYS A 57 4.55 1.66 -7.27
N LEU A 58 3.29 1.84 -6.90
CA LEU A 58 2.65 1.14 -5.80
C LEU A 58 1.45 0.32 -6.27
N VAL A 59 1.27 -0.84 -5.67
CA VAL A 59 0.12 -1.73 -5.92
C VAL A 59 -0.44 -2.18 -4.58
N SER A 60 -1.76 -2.12 -4.42
CA SER A 60 -2.47 -2.77 -3.32
C SER A 60 -3.37 -3.87 -3.87
N TRP A 61 -3.42 -5.01 -3.17
CA TRP A 61 -4.27 -6.13 -3.59
C TRP A 61 -4.70 -7.02 -2.43
N ASN A 62 -6.01 -7.05 -2.15
CA ASN A 62 -6.63 -8.09 -1.35
C ASN A 62 -6.61 -9.42 -2.15
N VAL A 63 -5.77 -10.35 -1.72
CA VAL A 63 -5.47 -11.59 -2.46
C VAL A 63 -6.34 -12.76 -2.05
N GLU A 64 -7.18 -12.64 -1.01
CA GLU A 64 -8.11 -13.69 -0.55
C GLU A 64 -7.43 -15.06 -0.35
N GLY A 65 -6.27 -15.05 0.30
CA GLY A 65 -5.49 -16.21 0.70
C GLY A 65 -4.38 -16.60 -0.28
N LEU A 66 -3.20 -16.89 0.27
CA LEU A 66 -2.01 -17.29 -0.47
C LEU A 66 -1.48 -18.70 -0.11
N ASN A 67 -2.27 -19.50 0.61
CA ASN A 67 -1.82 -20.85 1.00
C ASN A 67 -1.61 -21.81 -0.20
N SER A 68 -2.33 -21.62 -1.30
CA SER A 68 -2.17 -22.44 -2.52
C SER A 68 -0.88 -22.07 -3.28
N PRO A 69 0.06 -23.00 -3.50
CA PRO A 69 1.26 -22.75 -4.31
C PRO A 69 0.95 -22.27 -5.74
N ILE A 70 -0.11 -22.81 -6.35
CA ILE A 70 -0.54 -22.42 -7.70
C ILE A 70 -1.02 -20.96 -7.70
N LYS A 71 -1.82 -20.56 -6.71
CA LYS A 71 -2.28 -19.17 -6.56
C LYS A 71 -1.10 -18.23 -6.32
N ARG A 72 -0.15 -18.59 -5.43
CA ARG A 72 1.08 -17.82 -5.22
C ARG A 72 1.85 -17.57 -6.51
N LYS A 73 2.06 -18.62 -7.32
CA LYS A 73 2.75 -18.49 -8.61
C LYS A 73 2.03 -17.51 -9.55
N LYS A 74 0.70 -17.62 -9.67
CA LYS A 74 -0.12 -16.71 -10.49
C LYS A 74 -0.05 -15.26 -10.00
N VAL A 75 -0.19 -15.05 -8.68
CA VAL A 75 -0.09 -13.73 -8.05
C VAL A 75 1.29 -13.11 -8.32
N LEU A 76 2.38 -13.85 -8.07
CA LEU A 76 3.75 -13.36 -8.32
C LEU A 76 4.02 -13.06 -9.79
N GLN A 77 3.51 -13.89 -10.71
CA GLN A 77 3.61 -13.62 -12.15
C GLN A 77 2.86 -12.35 -12.56
N TYR A 78 1.69 -12.11 -11.98
CA TYR A 78 0.91 -10.91 -12.24
C TYR A 78 1.60 -9.66 -11.68
N LEU A 79 2.04 -9.70 -10.42
CA LEU A 79 2.79 -8.60 -9.78
C LEU A 79 4.07 -8.27 -10.57
N LYS A 80 4.80 -9.28 -11.05
CA LYS A 80 5.98 -9.08 -11.90
C LYS A 80 5.66 -8.29 -13.18
N LYS A 81 4.50 -8.52 -13.81
CA LYS A 81 4.07 -7.78 -15.02
C LYS A 81 3.72 -6.33 -14.72
N LEU A 82 3.16 -6.05 -13.54
CA LEU A 82 2.87 -4.68 -13.10
C LEU A 82 4.14 -3.90 -12.79
N ASP A 83 5.25 -4.58 -12.50
CA ASP A 83 6.54 -3.98 -12.21
C ASP A 83 6.52 -2.91 -11.09
N PRO A 84 5.87 -3.17 -9.94
CA PRO A 84 5.80 -2.22 -8.81
C PRO A 84 7.11 -2.16 -8.03
N ASP A 85 7.30 -1.07 -7.29
CA ASP A 85 8.40 -0.88 -6.34
C ASP A 85 7.98 -1.28 -4.92
N ILE A 86 6.73 -0.98 -4.56
CA ILE A 86 6.13 -1.31 -3.25
C ILE A 86 4.79 -2.01 -3.48
N ILE A 87 4.52 -3.08 -2.73
CA ILE A 87 3.29 -3.87 -2.85
C ILE A 87 2.66 -4.07 -1.49
N PHE A 88 1.38 -3.74 -1.38
CA PHE A 88 0.53 -4.05 -0.23
C PHE A 88 -0.38 -5.23 -0.58
N LEU A 89 -0.34 -6.29 0.21
CA LEU A 89 -1.24 -7.43 0.08
C LEU A 89 -2.09 -7.57 1.35
N GLN A 90 -3.38 -7.85 1.19
CA GLN A 90 -4.33 -8.11 2.29
C GLN A 90 -4.95 -9.50 2.14
N GLU A 91 -5.49 -10.02 3.24
CA GLU A 91 -6.00 -11.40 3.34
C GLU A 91 -4.99 -12.44 2.87
N THR A 92 -3.73 -12.33 3.29
CA THR A 92 -2.70 -13.30 2.87
C THR A 92 -2.95 -14.70 3.44
N HIS A 93 -3.66 -14.80 4.56
CA HIS A 93 -4.01 -16.04 5.26
C HIS A 93 -2.78 -16.85 5.69
N TRP A 94 -1.65 -16.18 5.94
CA TRP A 94 -0.50 -16.81 6.58
C TRP A 94 -0.84 -17.17 8.02
N THR A 95 -0.54 -18.40 8.38
CA THR A 95 -0.71 -18.95 9.75
C THR A 95 0.61 -19.07 10.50
N SER A 96 1.73 -18.81 9.82
CA SER A 96 3.07 -18.84 10.43
C SER A 96 3.93 -17.72 9.87
N PRO A 97 4.74 -17.04 10.71
CA PRO A 97 5.72 -16.05 10.26
C PRO A 97 6.74 -16.60 9.25
N ASN A 98 6.95 -17.93 9.23
CA ASN A 98 7.88 -18.58 8.30
C ASN A 98 7.31 -18.68 6.87
N GLN A 99 6.01 -18.43 6.69
CA GLN A 99 5.40 -18.40 5.37
C GLN A 99 5.70 -17.07 4.69
N SER A 100 6.29 -17.15 3.49
CA SER A 100 6.61 -15.97 2.71
C SER A 100 6.39 -16.17 1.21
N LEU A 101 6.32 -15.06 0.49
CA LEU A 101 6.42 -15.05 -0.96
C LEU A 101 7.89 -15.02 -1.34
N ARG A 102 8.27 -15.91 -2.25
CA ARG A 102 9.65 -16.02 -2.73
C ARG A 102 9.68 -15.77 -4.23
N ALA A 103 10.36 -14.71 -4.64
CA ALA A 103 10.63 -14.42 -6.04
C ALA A 103 11.96 -13.65 -6.17
N PRO A 104 12.73 -13.82 -7.25
CA PRO A 104 14.05 -13.18 -7.41
C PRO A 104 14.05 -11.64 -7.46
N TRP A 105 12.87 -11.01 -7.51
CA TRP A 105 12.69 -9.56 -7.57
C TRP A 105 12.22 -8.98 -6.23
N ILE A 106 11.81 -9.80 -5.27
CA ILE A 106 11.46 -9.38 -3.91
C ILE A 106 12.78 -9.17 -3.17
N GLY A 107 13.03 -7.94 -2.74
CA GLY A 107 14.20 -7.60 -1.91
C GLY A 107 13.91 -7.71 -0.43
N PHE A 108 12.68 -7.36 -0.04
CA PHE A 108 12.25 -7.36 1.35
C PHE A 108 10.77 -7.71 1.46
N GLN A 109 10.41 -8.37 2.56
CA GLN A 109 9.04 -8.71 2.90
C GLN A 109 8.86 -8.59 4.42
N THR A 110 7.79 -7.93 4.83
CA THR A 110 7.29 -7.96 6.21
C THR A 110 5.82 -8.36 6.22
N SER A 111 5.35 -9.01 7.27
CA SER A 111 3.98 -9.54 7.32
C SER A 111 3.43 -9.61 8.73
N SER A 112 2.21 -9.11 8.87
CA SER A 112 1.33 -9.39 10.00
C SER A 112 0.57 -10.67 9.71
N VAL A 113 0.66 -11.64 10.63
CA VAL A 113 0.06 -12.97 10.51
C VAL A 113 -1.03 -13.14 11.56
N HIS A 114 -1.98 -14.02 11.30
CA HIS A 114 -3.04 -14.36 12.25
C HIS A 114 -3.08 -15.87 12.45
N THR A 115 -3.44 -16.31 13.65
CA THR A 115 -3.42 -17.75 14.02
C THR A 115 -4.41 -18.57 13.20
N GLN A 116 -5.55 -17.98 12.84
CA GLN A 116 -6.52 -18.57 11.92
C GLN A 116 -6.20 -18.20 10.47
N LYS A 117 -6.61 -19.05 9.51
CA LYS A 117 -6.52 -18.82 8.05
C LYS A 117 -7.47 -17.71 7.58
N SER A 118 -7.28 -16.52 8.12
CA SER A 118 -8.09 -15.32 7.91
C SER A 118 -7.17 -14.12 8.06
N ARG A 119 -7.48 -12.99 7.41
CA ARG A 119 -6.71 -11.75 7.56
C ARG A 119 -5.24 -11.93 7.11
N GLY A 120 -4.36 -11.10 7.63
CA GLY A 120 -2.95 -11.07 7.29
C GLY A 120 -2.69 -10.01 6.25
N THR A 121 -1.69 -9.19 6.55
CA THR A 121 -1.23 -8.11 5.67
C THR A 121 0.26 -8.30 5.41
N THR A 122 0.70 -7.98 4.20
CA THR A 122 2.09 -8.13 3.79
C THR A 122 2.52 -6.91 2.99
N ILE A 123 3.69 -6.36 3.32
CA ILE A 123 4.37 -5.36 2.49
C ILE A 123 5.55 -6.05 1.80
N LEU A 124 5.67 -5.87 0.48
CA LEU A 124 6.83 -6.30 -0.31
C LEU A 124 7.54 -5.07 -0.89
N LEU A 125 8.86 -5.06 -0.79
CA LEU A 125 9.70 -4.10 -1.51
C LEU A 125 10.45 -4.81 -2.64
N HIS A 126 10.47 -4.20 -3.82
CA HIS A 126 11.27 -4.69 -4.93
C HIS A 126 12.76 -4.52 -4.60
N LYS A 127 13.60 -5.50 -4.94
CA LYS A 127 15.06 -5.50 -4.69
C LYS A 127 15.86 -4.34 -5.30
N ARG A 128 15.20 -3.54 -6.15
CA ARG A 128 15.82 -2.41 -6.85
C ARG A 128 15.63 -1.12 -6.08
N LEU A 129 14.69 -1.09 -5.13
CA LEU A 129 14.38 0.08 -4.34
C LEU A 129 15.48 0.22 -3.29
N PRO A 130 16.36 1.23 -3.38
CA PRO A 130 17.33 1.48 -2.34
C PRO A 130 16.60 2.02 -1.10
N TYR A 131 16.91 1.47 0.07
CA TYR A 131 16.39 1.97 1.33
C TYR A 131 17.39 1.82 2.48
N SER A 132 17.23 2.65 3.51
CA SER A 132 17.94 2.56 4.80
C SER A 132 16.94 2.71 5.96
N ASP A 133 17.45 2.63 7.19
CA ASP A 133 16.72 2.98 8.43
C ASP A 133 15.36 2.26 8.57
N LEU A 134 15.39 0.94 8.37
CA LEU A 134 14.18 0.13 8.31
C LEU A 134 13.66 -0.21 9.72
N LEU A 135 12.37 0.05 9.96
CA LEU A 135 11.64 -0.33 11.17
C LEU A 135 10.30 -0.99 10.81
N GLU A 136 10.06 -2.17 11.35
CA GLU A 136 8.84 -2.97 11.13
C GLU A 136 7.97 -2.97 12.38
N ILE A 137 6.67 -2.73 12.23
CA ILE A 137 5.68 -2.96 13.28
C ILE A 137 4.51 -3.73 12.68
N ASN A 138 4.23 -4.91 13.23
CA ASN A 138 3.20 -5.80 12.71
C ASN A 138 2.10 -6.00 13.74
N ASP A 139 0.85 -5.92 13.28
CA ASP A 139 -0.32 -6.19 14.11
C ASP A 139 -0.39 -7.67 14.50
N PRO A 140 -0.55 -8.03 15.79
CA PRO A 140 -0.81 -9.40 16.20
C PRO A 140 -2.14 -9.96 15.66
N GLU A 141 -3.09 -9.09 15.34
CA GLU A 141 -4.43 -9.47 14.86
C GLU A 141 -4.54 -9.64 13.34
N GLY A 142 -3.44 -9.48 12.58
CA GLY A 142 -3.44 -9.67 11.14
C GLY A 142 -4.01 -8.50 10.33
N ARG A 143 -4.26 -7.33 10.93
CA ARG A 143 -5.03 -6.22 10.34
C ARG A 143 -4.18 -5.10 9.76
N TYR A 144 -2.92 -4.97 10.18
CA TYR A 144 -2.02 -4.02 9.54
C TYR A 144 -0.56 -4.47 9.60
N THR A 145 0.21 -3.96 8.64
CA THR A 145 1.66 -4.02 8.63
C THR A 145 2.17 -2.60 8.39
N PHE A 146 3.03 -2.15 9.29
CA PHE A 146 3.68 -0.85 9.24
C PHE A 146 5.17 -1.04 8.95
N LEU A 147 5.69 -0.20 8.05
CA LEU A 147 7.09 -0.17 7.68
C LEU A 147 7.53 1.30 7.56
N ALA A 148 8.45 1.73 8.41
CA ALA A 148 9.17 2.98 8.23
C ALA A 148 10.53 2.67 7.60
N LEU A 149 10.92 3.46 6.60
CA LEU A 149 12.21 3.37 5.93
C LEU A 149 12.60 4.71 5.32
N THR A 150 13.87 4.91 5.01
CA THR A 150 14.35 6.06 4.25
C THR A 150 14.59 5.64 2.79
N VAL A 151 14.01 6.35 1.82
CA VAL A 151 14.29 6.15 0.39
C VAL A 151 15.08 7.34 -0.13
N GLY A 152 16.36 7.14 -0.44
CA GLY A 152 17.27 8.25 -0.73
C GLY A 152 17.55 9.06 0.54
N GLN A 153 17.03 10.28 0.63
CA GLN A 153 17.11 11.15 1.82
C GLN A 153 15.72 11.43 2.43
N GLU A 154 14.67 10.80 1.88
CA GLU A 154 13.29 11.08 2.24
C GLU A 154 12.77 9.97 3.16
N PRO A 155 12.41 10.28 4.42
CA PRO A 155 11.80 9.30 5.31
C PRO A 155 10.37 9.00 4.86
N LEU A 156 10.02 7.72 4.83
CA LEU A 156 8.78 7.19 4.27
C LEU A 156 8.15 6.19 5.24
N GLN A 157 6.88 6.43 5.56
CA GLN A 157 6.02 5.51 6.31
C GLN A 157 5.04 4.82 5.37
N LEU A 158 5.06 3.50 5.40
CA LEU A 158 4.14 2.63 4.68
C LEU A 158 3.23 1.92 5.67
N LEU A 159 1.92 2.09 5.53
CA LEU A 159 0.93 1.42 6.36
C LEU A 159 -0.04 0.66 5.46
N ASN A 160 0.09 -0.66 5.44
CA ASN A 160 -0.84 -1.56 4.76
C ASN A 160 -1.92 -2.00 5.74
N ILE A 161 -3.20 -1.75 5.43
CA ILE A 161 -4.31 -2.10 6.31
C ILE A 161 -5.30 -3.08 5.65
N TYR A 162 -5.92 -3.89 6.50
CA TYR A 162 -7.11 -4.69 6.24
C TYR A 162 -8.11 -4.44 7.37
N ALA A 163 -8.94 -3.41 7.22
CA ALA A 163 -9.85 -2.97 8.26
C ALA A 163 -10.96 -4.01 8.53
N PRO A 164 -11.62 -3.97 9.69
CA PRO A 164 -12.78 -4.81 9.97
C PRO A 164 -13.94 -4.58 8.99
N ASN A 165 -14.72 -5.63 8.68
CA ASN A 165 -15.84 -5.57 7.72
C ASN A 165 -17.01 -4.67 8.18
N SER A 166 -17.07 -4.36 9.47
CA SER A 166 -18.04 -3.44 10.05
C SER A 166 -17.36 -2.10 10.34
N PRO A 167 -18.04 -0.95 10.17
CA PRO A 167 -17.47 0.36 10.48
C PRO A 167 -16.84 0.38 11.87
N ASN A 168 -15.58 0.78 11.96
CA ASN A 168 -14.81 0.66 13.20
C ASN A 168 -13.80 1.80 13.35
N LEU A 169 -14.29 2.96 13.79
CA LEU A 169 -13.44 4.13 14.02
C LEU A 169 -12.36 3.87 15.10
N THR A 170 -12.60 2.97 16.05
CA THR A 170 -11.61 2.60 17.08
C THR A 170 -10.39 1.94 16.46
N PHE A 171 -10.57 1.08 15.45
CA PHE A 171 -9.46 0.52 14.68
C PHE A 171 -8.62 1.63 14.05
N PHE A 172 -9.23 2.59 13.34
CA PHE A 172 -8.50 3.69 12.72
C PHE A 172 -7.80 4.60 13.74
N LYS A 173 -8.40 4.84 14.91
CA LYS A 173 -7.76 5.56 16.03
C LYS A 173 -6.57 4.80 16.62
N SER A 174 -6.57 3.46 16.59
CA SER A 174 -5.41 2.69 17.05
C SER A 174 -4.18 2.80 16.13
N LEU A 175 -4.35 3.33 14.91
CA LEU A 175 -3.25 3.56 13.97
C LEU A 175 -2.49 4.87 14.25
N LEU A 176 -3.04 5.78 15.06
CA LEU A 176 -2.44 7.08 15.34
C LEU A 176 -1.00 6.99 15.86
N PRO A 177 -0.66 6.11 16.84
CA PRO A 177 0.71 6.03 17.36
C PRO A 177 1.74 5.65 16.29
N LEU A 178 1.36 4.84 15.30
CA LEU A 178 2.25 4.42 14.22
C LEU A 178 2.58 5.61 13.30
N LEU A 179 1.56 6.38 12.94
CA LEU A 179 1.68 7.51 12.02
C LEU A 179 2.29 8.76 12.66
N HIS A 180 2.33 8.83 13.99
CA HIS A 180 3.07 9.85 14.76
C HIS A 180 4.54 9.48 15.03
N LEU A 181 4.97 8.26 14.73
CA LEU A 181 6.32 7.81 15.07
C LEU A 181 7.43 8.67 14.41
N HIS A 182 7.16 9.17 13.21
CA HIS A 182 8.04 10.06 12.47
C HIS A 182 7.22 11.14 11.77
N ASP A 183 7.00 12.25 12.46
CA ASP A 183 6.02 13.24 12.01
C ASP A 183 6.39 13.93 10.69
N SER A 184 7.68 14.03 10.39
CA SER A 184 8.24 14.63 9.17
C SER A 184 8.31 13.67 7.98
N SER A 185 7.84 12.42 8.12
CA SER A 185 7.88 11.45 7.03
C SER A 185 6.76 11.63 6.02
N HIS A 186 7.05 11.32 4.75
CA HIS A 186 6.01 11.03 3.77
C HIS A 186 5.21 9.82 4.22
N ARG A 187 3.89 9.87 4.07
CA ARG A 187 2.99 8.80 4.55
C ARG A 187 2.23 8.21 3.38
N ILE A 188 2.20 6.88 3.32
CA ILE A 188 1.38 6.12 2.40
C ILE A 188 0.59 5.12 3.22
N VAL A 189 -0.69 5.41 3.41
CA VAL A 189 -1.65 4.49 4.02
C VAL A 189 -2.48 3.87 2.91
N GLY A 190 -2.45 2.56 2.77
CA GLY A 190 -3.19 1.89 1.70
C GLY A 190 -3.66 0.51 2.11
N GLY A 191 -4.50 -0.08 1.28
CA GLY A 191 -5.08 -1.39 1.55
C GLY A 191 -6.59 -1.37 1.45
N ASP A 192 -7.21 -2.33 2.13
CA ASP A 192 -8.66 -2.52 2.15
C ASP A 192 -9.22 -1.89 3.42
N PHE A 193 -9.93 -0.79 3.25
CA PHE A 193 -10.49 -0.01 4.35
C PHE A 193 -11.84 -0.56 4.81
N ASN A 194 -12.46 -1.49 4.08
CA ASN A 194 -13.80 -2.04 4.34
C ASN A 194 -14.91 -0.98 4.61
N GLU A 195 -14.64 0.29 4.31
CA GLU A 195 -15.53 1.41 4.50
C GLU A 195 -15.55 2.26 3.22
N VAL A 196 -16.76 2.57 2.75
CA VAL A 196 -16.97 3.40 1.56
C VAL A 196 -16.76 4.87 1.94
N PRO A 197 -15.82 5.60 1.31
CA PRO A 197 -15.58 7.02 1.63
C PRO A 197 -16.76 7.91 1.27
N ASP A 198 -17.26 7.82 0.03
CA ASP A 198 -18.43 8.57 -0.45
C ASP A 198 -19.52 7.61 -0.99
N PRO A 199 -20.62 7.36 -0.26
CA PRO A 199 -21.67 6.44 -0.71
C PRO A 199 -22.44 6.85 -1.98
N ILE A 200 -22.27 8.08 -2.46
CA ILE A 200 -22.84 8.55 -3.72
C ILE A 200 -21.90 8.15 -4.88
N LEU A 201 -20.61 8.43 -4.75
CA LEU A 201 -19.64 8.25 -5.82
C LEU A 201 -18.93 6.88 -5.79
N ASP A 202 -18.70 6.34 -4.60
CA ASP A 202 -17.92 5.12 -4.32
C ASP A 202 -18.79 3.88 -4.10
N ARG A 203 -20.09 3.96 -4.37
CA ARG A 203 -21.02 2.82 -4.34
C ARG A 203 -21.97 2.81 -5.52
N ALA A 204 -22.35 1.62 -5.99
CA ALA A 204 -23.45 1.40 -6.92
C ALA A 204 -24.34 0.23 -6.43
N PRO A 205 -25.67 0.40 -6.31
CA PRO A 205 -26.39 1.67 -6.45
C PRO A 205 -25.95 2.68 -5.38
N SER A 206 -25.94 3.95 -5.76
CA SER A 206 -25.62 5.05 -4.84
C SER A 206 -26.61 5.04 -3.68
N ARG A 207 -26.14 5.33 -2.47
CA ARG A 207 -27.00 5.47 -1.29
C ARG A 207 -26.91 6.87 -0.75
N THR A 208 -28.07 7.52 -0.60
CA THR A 208 -28.16 8.79 0.10
C THR A 208 -27.75 8.59 1.55
N MET A 209 -26.77 9.36 2.00
CA MET A 209 -26.38 9.35 3.40
C MET A 209 -27.44 10.02 4.25
N ALA A 210 -27.79 9.42 5.38
CA ALA A 210 -28.46 10.16 6.45
C ALA A 210 -27.54 11.33 6.86
N ARG A 211 -28.11 12.53 7.03
CA ARG A 211 -27.35 13.72 7.49
C ARG A 211 -26.53 13.34 8.72
N GLY A 212 -25.20 13.48 8.65
CA GLY A 212 -24.26 13.20 9.76
C GLY A 212 -23.37 11.96 9.61
N ARG A 213 -23.68 10.98 8.74
CA ARG A 213 -22.80 9.79 8.57
C ARG A 213 -21.55 10.03 7.71
N ALA A 214 -21.56 11.04 6.84
CA ALA A 214 -20.50 11.27 5.85
C ALA A 214 -19.20 11.81 6.45
N GLN A 215 -19.20 12.15 7.75
CA GLN A 215 -18.06 12.76 8.43
C GLN A 215 -17.32 11.81 9.39
N HIS A 216 -17.74 10.55 9.52
CA HIS A 216 -17.22 9.66 10.57
C HIS A 216 -16.67 8.32 10.07
N THR A 217 -16.40 8.19 8.76
CA THR A 217 -15.74 6.98 8.25
C THR A 217 -14.26 6.98 8.60
N GLY A 218 -13.69 5.79 8.75
CA GLY A 218 -12.26 5.58 8.98
C GLY A 218 -11.35 6.31 7.97
N PRO A 219 -11.58 6.17 6.65
CA PRO A 219 -10.84 6.91 5.63
C PRO A 219 -10.90 8.43 5.85
N THR A 220 -12.10 8.99 6.09
CA THR A 220 -12.28 10.45 6.29
C THR A 220 -11.55 10.92 7.55
N PHE A 221 -11.62 10.14 8.63
CA PHE A 221 -10.90 10.41 9.86
C PHE A 221 -9.39 10.50 9.63
N LEU A 222 -8.78 9.49 9.01
CA LEU A 222 -7.34 9.49 8.73
C LEU A 222 -6.91 10.65 7.84
N ARG A 223 -7.70 10.96 6.80
CA ARG A 223 -7.46 12.10 5.92
C ARG A 223 -7.44 13.41 6.68
N SER A 224 -8.44 13.64 7.52
CA SER A 224 -8.54 14.88 8.31
C SER A 224 -7.47 15.00 9.40
N HIS A 225 -7.00 13.88 9.96
CA HIS A 225 -6.07 13.89 11.09
C HIS A 225 -4.61 14.04 10.65
N PHE A 226 -4.25 13.52 9.46
CA PHE A 226 -2.88 13.48 8.95
C PHE A 226 -2.68 14.23 7.63
N ASP A 227 -3.65 15.06 7.23
CA ASP A 227 -3.64 15.80 5.95
C ASP A 227 -3.37 14.88 4.74
N LEU A 228 -4.10 13.75 4.69
CA LEU A 228 -3.94 12.77 3.62
C LEU A 228 -4.95 12.99 2.49
N ASP A 229 -4.45 12.86 1.27
CA ASP A 229 -5.23 12.88 0.05
C ASP A 229 -5.59 11.47 -0.40
N ASP A 230 -6.87 11.23 -0.72
CA ASP A 230 -7.30 10.03 -1.45
C ASP A 230 -6.87 10.18 -2.91
N VAL A 231 -5.85 9.43 -3.31
CA VAL A 231 -5.22 9.65 -4.61
C VAL A 231 -6.16 9.36 -5.76
N TRP A 232 -6.99 8.31 -5.68
CA TRP A 232 -7.90 8.01 -6.78
C TRP A 232 -8.94 9.13 -6.95
N ARG A 233 -9.48 9.64 -5.83
CA ARG A 233 -10.46 10.72 -5.85
C ARG A 233 -9.88 12.05 -6.32
N SER A 234 -8.64 12.36 -5.96
CA SER A 234 -7.96 13.60 -6.41
C SER A 234 -7.81 13.67 -7.93
N HIS A 235 -7.60 12.53 -8.61
CA HIS A 235 -7.53 12.47 -10.07
C HIS A 235 -8.88 12.26 -10.76
N HIS A 236 -9.86 11.71 -10.04
CA HIS A 236 -11.20 11.45 -10.57
C HIS A 236 -12.27 12.07 -9.67
N PRO A 237 -12.36 13.42 -9.57
CA PRO A 237 -13.22 14.07 -8.57
C PRO A 237 -14.69 13.62 -8.62
N THR A 238 -15.22 13.41 -9.83
CA THR A 238 -16.60 12.96 -10.06
C THR A 238 -16.68 11.55 -10.65
N GLY A 239 -15.54 10.91 -10.89
CA GLY A 239 -15.48 9.56 -11.46
C GLY A 239 -16.12 8.53 -10.54
N ARG A 240 -16.64 7.47 -11.14
CA ARG A 240 -17.23 6.33 -10.44
C ARG A 240 -16.57 5.07 -10.94
N ASP A 241 -15.81 4.42 -10.07
CA ASP A 241 -15.20 3.12 -10.31
C ASP A 241 -15.07 2.39 -8.97
N PHE A 242 -14.97 1.06 -9.00
CA PHE A 242 -15.20 0.22 -7.83
C PHE A 242 -14.21 -0.94 -7.74
N THR A 243 -13.77 -1.26 -6.53
CA THR A 243 -12.75 -2.29 -6.29
C THR A 243 -13.33 -3.61 -5.81
N PHE A 244 -14.59 -3.59 -5.36
CA PHE A 244 -15.29 -4.74 -4.80
C PHE A 244 -16.70 -4.86 -5.35
N TYR A 245 -17.12 -6.09 -5.63
CA TYR A 245 -18.49 -6.46 -5.95
C TYR A 245 -19.04 -7.41 -4.89
N SER A 246 -20.20 -7.05 -4.33
CA SER A 246 -20.95 -7.87 -3.38
C SER A 246 -22.08 -8.59 -4.11
N ASP A 247 -21.95 -9.91 -4.27
CA ASP A 247 -23.00 -10.71 -4.91
C ASP A 247 -24.32 -10.75 -4.12
N PRO A 248 -24.33 -10.91 -2.77
CA PRO A 248 -25.58 -10.93 -2.00
C PRO A 248 -26.38 -9.63 -2.09
N HIS A 249 -25.69 -8.49 -2.25
CA HIS A 249 -26.30 -7.17 -2.31
C HIS A 249 -26.40 -6.60 -3.72
N LYS A 250 -25.90 -7.34 -4.73
CA LYS A 250 -25.79 -6.90 -6.13
C LYS A 250 -25.26 -5.46 -6.24
N SER A 251 -24.18 -5.17 -5.50
CA SER A 251 -23.67 -3.82 -5.34
C SER A 251 -22.16 -3.75 -5.53
N PHE A 252 -21.69 -2.66 -6.12
CA PHE A 252 -20.27 -2.34 -6.27
C PHE A 252 -19.86 -1.30 -5.22
N SER A 253 -18.63 -1.37 -4.75
CA SER A 253 -18.06 -0.41 -3.78
C SER A 253 -16.56 -0.22 -4.01
N ARG A 254 -16.07 1.00 -3.78
CA ARG A 254 -14.62 1.29 -3.72
C ARG A 254 -14.17 1.22 -2.27
N LEU A 255 -13.49 0.14 -1.92
CA LEU A 255 -13.02 -0.17 -0.56
C LEU A 255 -11.50 -0.16 -0.45
N ASP A 256 -10.80 -0.34 -1.57
CA ASP A 256 -9.35 -0.31 -1.64
C ASP A 256 -8.87 1.10 -1.97
N LEU A 257 -8.06 1.68 -1.09
CA LEU A 257 -7.62 3.07 -1.19
C LEU A 257 -6.10 3.19 -1.05
N PHE A 258 -5.61 4.32 -1.53
CA PHE A 258 -4.33 4.90 -1.12
C PHE A 258 -4.56 6.32 -0.66
N LEU A 259 -4.21 6.58 0.59
CA LEU A 259 -4.16 7.89 1.24
C LEU A 259 -2.69 8.29 1.37
N VAL A 260 -2.33 9.44 0.84
CA VAL A 260 -0.94 9.90 0.81
C VAL A 260 -0.83 11.28 1.41
N SER A 261 0.26 11.56 2.13
CA SER A 261 0.54 12.93 2.61
C SER A 261 0.64 13.89 1.42
N SER A 262 0.09 15.08 1.61
CA SER A 262 0.03 16.13 0.59
C SER A 262 1.38 16.65 0.16
#